data_AF-A0A1R1PGD9-F1
#
_entry.id   AF-A0A1R1PGD9-F1
#
_cell.length_a   1.000
_cell.length_b   1.000
_cell.length_c   1.000
_cell.angle_alpha   90.00
_cell.angle_beta   90.00
_cell.angle_gamma   90.00
#
_symmetry.space_group_name_H-M   'P 1'
#
loop_
_entity.id
_entity.type
_entity.pdbx_description
1 polymer ?
#
loop_
_entity_poly.entity_id
_entity_poly.type
_entity_poly.pdbx_seq_one_letter_code
_entity_poly.pdbx_strand_id
1 'polypeptide(L)'
;MISEIRKLDIKNALLEGRSIDQIIIENGVSKATIYRIKAAMNINLPANKRVRPAKLSPQSKRICTRMIFTGEYRSATSIQKKLEMDNVVSA
;
A
#
# COMPACT_ATOMS: atom_id res chain seq x y z
N MET A 1 3.42 1.88 -14.93
CA MET A 1 2.58 2.78 -14.10
C MET A 1 2.10 3.90 -15.02
N ILE A 2 0.80 4.21 -15.08
CA ILE A 2 0.30 5.28 -15.97
C ILE A 2 0.64 6.67 -15.37
N SER A 3 1.07 7.62 -16.20
CA SER A 3 1.40 8.97 -15.75
C SER A 3 0.16 9.71 -15.23
N GLU A 4 0.37 10.64 -14.29
CA GLU A 4 -0.73 11.43 -13.72
C GLU A 4 -1.43 12.30 -14.78
N ILE A 5 -0.67 12.82 -15.75
CA ILE A 5 -1.20 13.59 -16.89
C ILE A 5 -2.19 12.72 -17.68
N ARG A 6 -1.79 11.50 -18.08
CA ARG A 6 -2.68 10.57 -18.80
C ARG A 6 -3.92 10.19 -18.00
N LYS A 7 -3.82 10.07 -16.67
CA LYS A 7 -5.00 9.81 -15.84
C LYS A 7 -5.98 10.97 -15.89
N LEU A 8 -5.48 12.21 -15.91
CA LEU A 8 -6.31 13.41 -15.98
C LEU A 8 -7.05 13.49 -17.32
N ASP A 9 -6.34 13.23 -18.42
CA ASP A 9 -6.93 13.23 -19.77
C ASP A 9 -8.06 12.20 -19.89
N ILE A 10 -7.84 10.98 -19.38
CA ILE A 10 -8.87 9.93 -19.35
C ILE A 10 -10.07 10.35 -18.49
N LYS A 11 -9.84 11.01 -17.34
CA LYS A 11 -10.94 11.49 -16.49
C LYS A 11 -11.79 12.54 -17.21
N ASN A 12 -11.17 13.50 -17.88
CA ASN A 12 -11.87 14.55 -18.62
C ASN A 12 -12.69 13.94 -19.77
N ALA A 13 -12.09 13.05 -20.56
CA ALA A 13 -12.80 12.36 -21.64
C ALA A 13 -14.00 11.52 -21.16
N LEU A 14 -13.90 10.92 -19.96
CA LEU A 14 -15.01 10.21 -19.34
C LEU A 14 -16.14 11.15 -18.87
N LEU A 15 -15.81 12.35 -18.37
CA LEU A 15 -16.80 13.36 -17.97
C LEU A 15 -17.51 13.97 -19.18
N GLU A 16 -16.80 14.12 -20.30
CA GLU A 16 -17.35 14.56 -21.59
C GLU A 16 -18.24 13.50 -22.25
N GLY A 17 -18.33 12.28 -21.68
CA GLY A 17 -19.18 11.21 -22.20
C GLY A 17 -18.62 10.53 -23.46
N ARG A 18 -17.31 10.64 -23.73
CA ARG A 18 -16.70 9.99 -24.90
C ARG A 18 -16.78 8.46 -24.81
N SER A 19 -16.79 7.81 -25.98
CA SER A 19 -16.77 6.34 -26.08
C SER A 19 -15.52 5.75 -25.43
N ILE A 20 -15.69 4.65 -24.67
CA ILE A 20 -14.59 3.94 -24.02
C ILE A 20 -13.56 3.46 -25.05
N ASP A 21 -14.02 2.95 -26.20
CA ASP A 21 -13.11 2.41 -27.21
C ASP A 21 -12.26 3.51 -27.86
N GLN A 22 -12.81 4.72 -28.01
CA GLN A 22 -12.06 5.88 -28.49
C GLN A 22 -10.97 6.30 -27.47
N ILE A 23 -11.31 6.33 -26.18
CA ILE A 23 -10.36 6.66 -25.11
C ILE A 23 -9.21 5.63 -25.05
N ILE A 24 -9.50 4.35 -25.30
CA ILE A 24 -8.50 3.28 -25.37
C ILE A 24 -7.48 3.56 -26.47
N ILE A 25 -7.96 3.88 -27.68
CA ILE A 25 -7.11 4.11 -28.86
C ILE A 25 -6.22 5.34 -28.64
N GLU A 26 -6.81 6.45 -28.17
CA GLU A 26 -6.10 7.72 -27.96
C GLU A 26 -5.04 7.64 -26.86
N ASN A 27 -5.35 6.95 -25.75
CA ASN A 27 -4.47 6.92 -24.58
C ASN A 27 -3.57 5.68 -24.53
N GLY A 28 -3.82 4.68 -25.36
CA GLY A 28 -3.06 3.42 -25.38
C GLY A 28 -3.19 2.64 -24.07
N VAL A 29 -4.40 2.57 -23.49
CA VAL A 29 -4.66 1.94 -22.19
C VAL A 29 -5.66 0.80 -22.29
N SER A 30 -5.50 -0.23 -21.47
CA SER A 30 -6.48 -1.31 -21.42
C SER A 30 -7.87 -0.84 -20.95
N LYS A 31 -8.92 -1.50 -21.47
CA LYS A 31 -10.31 -1.31 -21.02
C LYS A 31 -10.45 -1.40 -19.49
N ALA A 32 -9.78 -2.37 -18.85
CA ALA A 32 -9.78 -2.54 -17.40
C ALA A 32 -9.19 -1.34 -16.63
N THR A 33 -8.23 -0.62 -17.21
CA THR A 33 -7.68 0.60 -16.62
C THR A 33 -8.73 1.72 -16.60
N ILE A 34 -9.46 1.90 -17.70
CA ILE A 34 -10.52 2.91 -17.81
C ILE A 34 -11.65 2.63 -16.81
N TYR A 35 -12.11 1.38 -16.70
CA TYR A 35 -13.15 1.03 -15.72
C TYR A 35 -12.70 1.25 -14.27
N ARG A 36 -11.43 1.00 -13.95
CA ARG A 36 -10.88 1.31 -12.62
C ARG A 36 -10.84 2.81 -12.34
N ILE A 37 -10.48 3.63 -13.34
CA ILE A 37 -10.50 5.09 -13.22
C ILE A 37 -11.93 5.59 -13.05
N LYS A 38 -12.86 5.13 -13.89
CA LYS A 38 -14.30 5.44 -13.79
C LYS A 38 -14.89 5.05 -12.43
N ALA A 39 -14.55 3.87 -11.92
CA ALA A 39 -14.94 3.46 -10.58
C ALA A 39 -14.34 4.37 -9.51
N ALA A 40 -13.04 4.70 -9.59
CA ALA A 40 -12.41 5.61 -8.64
C ALA A 40 -12.99 7.05 -8.67
N MET A 41 -13.50 7.52 -9.82
CA MET A 41 -14.20 8.80 -9.93
C MET A 41 -15.57 8.77 -9.23
N ASN A 42 -16.30 7.67 -9.38
CA ASN A 42 -17.65 7.52 -8.86
C ASN A 42 -17.71 7.13 -7.38
N ILE A 43 -16.57 6.84 -6.76
CA ILE A 43 -16.55 6.38 -5.38
C ILE A 43 -15.75 7.37 -4.53
N ASN A 44 -16.40 7.90 -3.49
CA ASN A 44 -15.73 8.50 -2.32
C ASN A 44 -15.04 7.41 -1.49
N LEU A 45 -14.21 6.57 -2.12
CA LEU A 45 -13.53 5.50 -1.40
C LEU A 45 -12.35 6.16 -0.67
N PRO A 46 -12.32 6.13 0.68
CA PRO A 46 -11.14 6.57 1.39
C PRO A 46 -9.93 5.83 0.85
N ALA A 47 -8.83 6.56 0.69
CA ALA A 47 -7.57 6.00 0.23
C ALA A 47 -7.35 4.66 0.93
N ASN A 48 -7.20 3.60 0.14
CA ASN A 48 -7.06 2.26 0.65
C ASN A 48 -5.76 2.20 1.46
N LYS A 49 -5.84 2.50 2.76
CA LYS A 49 -4.76 2.38 3.73
C LYS A 49 -4.55 0.89 4.04
N ARG A 50 -4.38 0.08 3.00
CA ARG A 50 -3.95 -1.33 3.00
C ARG A 50 -2.52 -1.45 3.53
N VAL A 51 -2.22 -0.76 4.62
CA VAL A 51 -1.05 -1.07 5.42
C VAL A 51 -1.38 -2.42 6.05
N ARG A 52 -0.70 -3.46 5.59
CA ARG A 52 -0.72 -4.75 6.28
C ARG A 52 -0.52 -4.47 7.78
N PRO A 53 -1.33 -5.04 8.68
CA PRO A 53 -1.12 -4.89 10.11
C PRO A 53 0.35 -5.18 10.42
N ALA A 54 1.02 -4.22 11.07
CA ALA A 54 2.42 -4.41 11.40
C ALA A 54 2.51 -5.61 12.35
N LYS A 55 3.32 -6.62 11.99
CA LYS A 55 3.55 -7.80 12.84
C LYS A 55 4.10 -7.45 14.23
N LEU A 56 4.67 -6.26 14.37
CA LEU A 56 5.21 -5.72 15.62
C LEU A 56 4.65 -4.33 15.85
N SER A 57 4.27 -4.06 17.11
CA SER A 57 3.95 -2.71 17.56
C SER A 57 5.19 -1.79 17.42
N PRO A 58 5.00 -0.46 17.31
CA PRO A 58 6.12 0.48 17.31
C PRO A 58 7.03 0.35 18.54
N GLN A 59 6.45 -0.01 19.70
CA GLN A 59 7.21 -0.24 20.93
C GLN A 59 8.06 -1.50 20.84
N SER A 60 7.48 -2.62 20.40
CA SER A 60 8.22 -3.88 20.21
C SER A 60 9.37 -3.70 19.22
N LYS A 61 9.16 -2.94 18.13
CA LYS A 61 10.24 -2.57 17.20
C LYS A 61 11.38 -1.81 17.88
N ARG A 62 11.07 -0.80 18.70
CA ARG A 62 12.09 -0.04 19.43
C ARG A 62 12.90 -0.91 20.38
N ILE A 63 12.25 -1.86 21.06
CA ILE A 63 12.93 -2.79 21.97
C ILE A 63 13.85 -3.73 21.17
N CYS A 64 13.37 -4.32 20.06
CA CYS A 64 14.22 -5.10 19.16
C CYS A 64 15.45 -4.32 18.72
N THR A 65 15.26 -3.08 18.24
CA THR A 65 16.35 -2.23 17.77
C THR A 65 17.38 -1.97 18.88
N ARG A 66 16.92 -1.72 20.12
CA ARG A 66 17.81 -1.54 21.27
C ARG A 66 18.64 -2.79 21.53
N MET A 67 18.00 -3.97 21.60
CA MET A 67 18.66 -5.25 21.87
C MET A 67 19.70 -5.61 20.79
N ILE A 68 19.46 -5.23 19.54
CA ILE A 68 20.42 -5.39 18.44
C ILE A 68 21.63 -4.47 18.65
N PHE A 69 21.41 -3.19 18.95
CA PHE A 69 22.49 -2.22 19.09
C PHE A 69 23.30 -2.35 20.37
N THR A 70 22.73 -2.87 21.46
CA THR A 70 23.48 -3.15 22.70
C THR A 70 24.40 -4.37 22.56
N GLY A 71 24.23 -5.20 21.53
CA GLY A 71 25.03 -6.41 21.32
C GLY A 71 24.81 -7.50 22.37
N GLU A 72 23.85 -7.31 23.29
CA GLU A 72 23.50 -8.28 24.36
C GLU A 72 23.01 -9.61 23.79
N TYR A 73 22.43 -9.59 22.58
CA TYR A 73 21.87 -10.77 21.92
C TYR A 73 22.53 -11.01 20.57
N ARG A 74 23.11 -12.20 20.38
CA ARG A 74 23.87 -12.58 19.18
C ARG A 74 23.00 -13.02 18.00
N SER A 75 21.71 -13.29 18.21
CA SER A 75 20.82 -13.80 17.16
C SER A 75 19.40 -13.21 17.24
N ALA A 76 18.73 -13.14 16.10
CA ALA A 76 17.33 -12.73 16.03
C ALA A 76 16.41 -13.67 16.83
N THR A 77 16.72 -14.97 16.85
CA THR A 77 15.99 -15.98 17.64
C THR A 77 16.13 -15.77 19.15
N SER A 78 17.29 -15.34 19.64
CA SER A 78 17.47 -15.02 21.06
C SER A 78 16.68 -13.78 21.48
N ILE A 79 16.58 -12.79 20.59
CA ILE A 79 15.75 -11.60 20.81
C ILE A 79 14.27 -11.99 20.82
N GLN A 80 13.82 -12.82 19.88
CA GLN A 80 12.45 -13.32 19.85
C GLN A 80 12.07 -14.03 21.15
N LYS A 81 12.86 -15.01 21.60
CA LYS A 81 12.61 -15.73 22.85
C LYS A 81 12.52 -14.80 24.06
N LYS A 82 13.41 -13.79 24.13
CA LYS A 82 13.37 -12.80 25.20
C LYS A 82 12.07 -11.98 25.17
N LEU A 83 11.64 -11.54 23.99
CA LEU A 83 10.42 -10.76 23.83
C LEU A 83 9.14 -11.57 24.12
N GLU A 84 9.15 -12.87 23.82
CA GLU A 84 8.09 -13.80 24.20
C GLU A 84 8.04 -13.98 25.72
N MET A 85 9.19 -14.18 26.38
CA MET A 85 9.29 -14.25 27.85
C MET A 85 8.80 -12.97 28.55
N ASP A 86 9.08 -11.81 27.97
CA ASP A 86 8.68 -10.51 28.51
C ASP A 86 7.24 -10.12 28.13
N ASN A 87 6.49 -11.02 27.47
CA ASN A 87 5.12 -10.80 26.95
C ASN A 87 4.99 -9.57 26.03
N VAL A 88 6.08 -9.15 25.38
CA VAL A 88 6.13 -8.01 24.46
C VAL A 88 5.64 -8.38 23.06
N VAL A 89 5.75 -9.67 22.71
CA VAL A 89 5.28 -10.27 21.46
C VAL A 89 4.63 -11.61 21.78
N SER A 90 3.46 -11.87 21.21
CA SER A 90 2.77 -13.17 21.27
C SER A 90 3.19 -14.06 20.11
N ALA A 91 3.34 -15.36 20.36
CA ALA A 91 3.64 -16.38 19.36
C ALA A 91 2.55 -16.50 18.26
#